data_AF-A0A919IUT5-F1
#
_entry.id   AF-A0A919IUT5-F1
#
_cell.length_a   1.000
_cell.length_b   1.000
_cell.length_c   1.000
_cell.angle_alpha   90.00
_cell.angle_beta   90.00
_cell.angle_gamma   90.00
#
_symmetry.space_group_name_H-M   'P 1'
#
loop_
_entity.id
_entity.type
_entity.pdbx_description
1 polymer ?
#
loop_
_entity_poly.entity_id
_entity_poly.type
_entity_poly.pdbx_seq_one_letter_code
_entity_poly.pdbx_strand_id
1 'polypeptide(L)' 'MASSNDQTIAAFRADQGVAGPPWEGKTLILLHHIGRRSGKEFVTPSA' A
#
# COMPACT_ATOMS: atom_id res chain seq x y z
N MET A 1 -5.33 0.01 15.89
CA MET A 1 -4.59 -1.16 15.38
C MET A 1 -4.19 -0.82 13.96
N ALA A 2 -2.90 -0.86 13.63
CA ALA A 2 -2.46 -0.64 12.25
C ALA A 2 -2.98 -1.79 11.39
N SER A 3 -3.58 -1.47 10.24
CA SER A 3 -3.98 -2.50 9.29
C SER A 3 -2.73 -3.12 8.65
N SER A 4 -2.85 -4.33 8.08
CA SER A 4 -1.78 -4.93 7.29
C SER A 4 -1.33 -4.02 6.14
N ASN A 5 -2.25 -3.24 5.58
CA ASN A 5 -1.96 -2.27 4.52
C ASN A 5 -1.06 -1.14 5.01
N ASP A 6 -1.29 -0.61 6.21
CA ASP A 6 -0.49 0.50 6.75
C ASP A 6 0.98 0.09 6.92
N GLN A 7 1.21 -1.15 7.35
CA GLN A 7 2.57 -1.71 7.47
C GLN A 7 3.23 -1.87 6.10
N THR A 8 2.52 -2.43 5.12
CA THR A 8 3.04 -2.56 3.75
C THR A 8 3.35 -1.21 3.13
N ILE A 9 2.50 -0.20 3.32
CA ILE A 9 2.71 1.17 2.81
C ILE A 9 3.95 1.79 3.45
N ALA A 10 4.13 1.62 4.77
CA ALA A 10 5.29 2.15 5.47
C ALA A 10 6.59 1.51 4.96
N ALA A 11 6.64 0.18 4.82
CA ALA A 11 7.79 -0.53 4.28
C ALA A 11 8.09 -0.08 2.84
N PHE A 12 7.09 -0.06 1.96
CA PHE A 12 7.26 0.38 0.57
C PHE A 12 7.87 1.79 0.47
N ARG A 13 7.45 2.72 1.34
CA ARG A 13 7.98 4.09 1.36
C ARG A 13 9.39 4.16 1.94
N ALA A 14 9.71 3.35 2.95
CA ALA A 14 11.03 3.30 3.56
C ALA A 14 12.05 2.64 2.63
N ASP A 15 11.65 1.59 1.92
CA ASP A 15 12.53 0.71 1.14
C ASP A 15 12.44 0.98 -0.37
N GLN A 16 12.10 2.23 -0.74
CA GLN A 16 12.13 2.74 -2.12
C GLN A 16 11.35 1.88 -3.13
N GLY A 17 10.23 1.30 -2.70
CA GLY A 17 9.35 0.51 -3.56
C GLY A 17 9.42 -1.01 -3.33
N VAL A 18 10.24 -1.47 -2.39
CA VAL A 18 10.27 -2.89 -1.99
C VAL A 18 9.34 -3.10 -0.80
N ALA A 19 8.52 -4.14 -0.86
CA ALA A 19 7.76 -4.61 0.30
C ALA A 19 7.99 -6.12 0.46
N GLY A 20 8.06 -6.58 1.71
CA GLY A 20 8.23 -7.99 2.03
C GLY A 20 7.04 -8.87 1.61
N PRO A 21 7.02 -10.15 2.02
CA PRO A 21 5.93 -11.08 1.70
C PRO A 21 4.55 -10.47 2.02
N PRO A 22 3.53 -10.60 1.14
CA PRO A 22 3.44 -11.40 -0.08
C PRO A 22 3.96 -10.74 -1.38
N TRP A 23 4.61 -9.58 -1.29
CA TRP A 23 4.96 -8.73 -2.43
C TRP A 23 6.38 -8.93 -2.96
N GLU A 24 7.15 -9.81 -2.32
CA GLU A 24 8.53 -10.10 -2.66
C GLU A 24 8.67 -10.53 -4.14
N GLY A 25 9.59 -9.89 -4.86
CA GLY A 25 9.84 -10.14 -6.28
C GLY A 25 8.77 -9.59 -7.25
N LYS A 26 7.72 -8.92 -6.76
CA LYS A 26 6.69 -8.29 -7.61
C LYS A 26 6.96 -6.79 -7.80
N THR A 27 6.52 -6.25 -8.93
CA THR A 27 6.45 -4.79 -9.11
C THR A 27 5.24 -4.27 -8.36
N LEU A 28 5.47 -3.57 -7.25
CA LEU A 28 4.40 -3.04 -6.41
C LEU A 28 4.17 -1.55 -6.70
N ILE A 29 2.91 -1.13 -6.72
CA ILE A 29 2.51 0.29 -6.78
C ILE A 29 1.61 0.64 -5.58
N LEU A 30 1.63 1.91 -5.20
CA LEU A 30 0.67 2.47 -4.26
C LEU A 30 -0.40 3.23 -5.03
N LEU A 31 -1.62 2.69 -5.05
CA LEU A 31 -2.76 3.35 -5.68
C LEU A 31 -3.42 4.31 -4.70
N HIS A 32 -3.44 5.59 -5.06
CA HIS A 32 -4.21 6.62 -4.38
C HIS A 32 -5.61 6.71 -4.99
N HIS A 33 -6.66 6.62 -4.18
CA HIS A 33 -8.04 6.68 -4.65
C HIS A 33 -8.99 7.31 -3.63
N ILE A 34 -10.16 7.71 -4.11
CA ILE A 34 -11.23 8.28 -3.28
C ILE A 34 -12.35 7.24 -3.12
N GLY A 35 -12.72 6.96 -1.88
CA GLY A 35 -13.79 6.02 -1.57
C GLY A 35 -15.13 6.51 -2.09
N ARG A 36 -15.71 5.81 -3.08
CA ARG A 36 -16.97 6.20 -3.75
C ARG A 36 -18.12 6.58 -2.80
N ARG A 37 -18.25 5.87 -1.67
CA ARG A 37 -19.33 6.11 -0.68
C ARG A 37 -18.97 7.14 0.37
N SER A 38 -17.70 7.19 0.78
CA SER A 38 -17.26 7.99 1.94
C SER A 38 -16.60 9.31 1.55
N GLY A 39 -16.17 9.47 0.30
CA GLY A 39 -15.36 10.60 -0.16
C GLY A 39 -13.96 10.66 0.46
N LYS A 40 -13.55 9.67 1.24
CA LYS A 40 -12.26 9.67 1.94
C LYS A 40 -11.13 9.25 1.02
N GLU A 41 -9.95 9.82 1.23
CA GLU A 41 -8.72 9.37 0.61
C GLU A 41 -8.25 8.03 1.17
N PHE A 42 -7.81 7.15 0.28
CA PHE A 42 -7.23 5.88 0.62
C PHE A 42 -5.96 5.64 -0.21
N VAL A 43 -5.10 4.81 0.36
CA VAL A 43 -3.93 4.26 -0.33
C VAL A 43 -4.01 2.75 -0.24
N THR A 44 -3.78 2.06 -1.34
CA THR A 44 -3.84 0.59 -1.39
C THR A 44 -2.65 0.05 -2.17
N PRO A 45 -1.84 -0.86 -1.58
CA PRO A 45 -0.81 -1.58 -2.32
C PRO A 45 -1.45 -2.51 -3.38
N SER A 46 -0.93 -2.49 -4.60
CA SER A 46 -1.33 -3.40 -5.68
C SER A 46 -0.12 -3.79 -6.53
N ALA A 47 -0.03 -5.06 -6.93
CA ALA A 47 0.95 -5.57 -7.89
C ALA A 47 0.30 -5.95 -9.21
#